data_AF-A0A9W9MEZ8-F1
#
_entry.id   AF-A0A9W9MEZ8-F1
#
_cell.length_a   1.000
_cell.length_b   1.000
_cell.length_c   1.000
_cell.angle_alpha   90.00
_cell.angle_beta   90.00
_cell.angle_gamma   90.00
#
_symmetry.space_group_name_H-M   'P 1'
#
loop_
_entity.id
_entity.type
_entity.pdbx_description
1 polymer ?
#
loop_
_entity_poly.entity_id
_entity_poly.type
_entity_poly.pdbx_seq_one_letter_code
_entity_poly.pdbx_strand_id
1 'polypeptide(L)'
;MGDRPKSDFVAHLLAMPSRNELILRSGTWSVWSASMFSENIGESLTNVEAILIQVVGTRQEVPCKHCEERRGPFAHCVRIPEANNHWGNCHWGGDRDRCSFNEGPIAPKPTRVRRPKMTDEEYRTHQETVRVLREKKGQLMGLRREQQRDVLDYSSQITTSTTTSDPNQPNPMTSFISSQQRALEMENLTDEMLDDLFALVDKLL
;
A
#
# COMPACT_ATOMS: atom_id res chain seq x y z
N MET A 1 -12.13 -12.22 15.70
CA MET A 1 -11.03 -12.58 16.61
C MET A 1 -9.87 -11.73 16.18
N GLY A 2 -9.37 -10.84 17.05
CA GLY A 2 -8.42 -9.79 16.64
C GLY A 2 -7.13 -10.36 16.08
N ASP A 3 -6.76 -9.90 14.90
CA ASP A 3 -5.54 -10.29 14.19
C ASP A 3 -4.31 -9.92 15.00
N ARG A 4 -3.46 -10.92 15.24
CA ARG A 4 -2.23 -10.76 16.01
C ARG A 4 -1.13 -10.36 15.03
N PRO A 5 -0.35 -9.29 15.28
CA PRO A 5 0.72 -8.92 14.38
C PRO A 5 1.71 -10.07 14.14
N LYS A 6 2.12 -10.29 12.87
CA LYS A 6 3.06 -11.37 12.49
C LYS A 6 4.43 -11.32 13.15
N SER A 7 4.82 -10.18 13.70
CA SER A 7 5.99 -10.07 14.56
C SER A 7 5.77 -9.05 15.67
N ASP A 8 6.41 -9.28 16.82
CA ASP A 8 6.46 -8.33 17.93
C ASP A 8 7.01 -6.97 17.47
N PHE A 9 7.91 -6.99 16.48
CA PHE A 9 8.46 -5.77 15.91
C PHE A 9 7.42 -4.97 15.12
N VAL A 10 6.57 -5.62 14.31
CA VAL A 10 5.44 -4.94 13.64
C VAL A 10 4.46 -4.39 14.68
N ALA A 11 4.13 -5.16 15.72
CA ALA A 11 3.27 -4.69 16.80
C ALA A 11 3.83 -3.43 17.48
N HIS A 12 5.14 -3.44 17.75
CA HIS A 12 5.83 -2.28 18.31
C HIS A 12 5.76 -1.06 17.39
N LEU A 13 6.06 -1.22 16.10
CA LEU A 13 6.00 -0.12 15.13
C LEU A 13 4.58 0.46 14.97
N LEU A 14 3.55 -0.39 14.98
CA LEU A 14 2.15 0.06 14.90
C LEU A 14 1.70 0.85 16.14
N ALA A 15 2.34 0.64 17.29
CA ALA A 15 2.08 1.40 18.51
C ALA A 15 2.81 2.76 18.56
N MET A 16 3.73 3.02 17.63
CA MET A 16 4.46 4.28 17.57
C MET A 16 3.67 5.36 16.81
N PRO A 17 3.76 6.64 17.20
CA PRO A 17 3.12 7.72 16.46
C PRO A 17 3.77 7.91 15.09
N SER A 18 2.95 8.10 14.06
CA SER A 18 3.40 8.48 12.72
C SER A 18 4.14 9.82 12.76
N ARG A 19 5.31 9.88 12.11
CA ARG A 19 6.20 11.07 12.08
C ARG A 19 6.48 11.60 10.69
N ASN A 20 6.46 10.73 9.68
CA ASN A 20 6.81 11.08 8.32
C ASN A 20 5.73 10.62 7.36
N GLU A 21 5.53 11.42 6.30
CA GLU A 21 4.84 10.97 5.11
C GLU A 21 5.73 10.03 4.30
N LEU A 22 5.12 9.02 3.69
CA LEU A 22 5.84 8.05 2.88
C LEU A 22 6.10 8.61 1.49
N ILE A 23 7.34 9.03 1.24
CA ILE A 23 7.75 9.60 -0.06
C ILE A 23 8.57 8.56 -0.83
N LEU A 24 8.02 8.09 -1.95
CA LEU A 24 8.71 7.20 -2.88
C LEU A 24 9.73 7.99 -3.71
N ARG A 25 10.85 7.33 -4.01
CA ARG A 25 11.89 7.90 -4.86
C ARG A 25 11.43 7.85 -6.31
N SER A 26 11.34 9.01 -6.95
CA SER A 26 11.28 9.13 -8.41
C SER A 26 12.70 9.10 -8.99
N GLY A 27 12.97 8.20 -9.93
CA GLY A 27 14.29 8.09 -10.56
C GLY A 27 14.32 7.22 -11.81
N THR A 28 15.40 7.36 -12.57
CA THR A 28 15.64 6.68 -13.87
C THR A 28 15.92 5.18 -13.74
N TRP A 29 16.40 4.69 -12.59
CA TRP A 29 16.79 3.29 -12.39
C TRP A 29 15.70 2.40 -11.76
N SER A 30 14.67 2.98 -11.13
CA SER A 30 13.50 2.24 -10.65
C SER A 30 12.31 3.19 -10.58
N VAL A 31 11.48 3.16 -11.62
CA VAL A 31 10.18 3.83 -11.58
C VAL A 31 9.25 2.94 -10.76
N TRP A 32 9.17 3.22 -9.46
CA TRP A 32 8.15 2.61 -8.62
C TRP A 32 6.79 3.16 -9.05
N SER A 33 6.05 2.39 -9.84
CA SER A 33 4.62 2.65 -10.00
C SER A 33 3.90 2.31 -8.70
N ALA A 34 2.76 2.95 -8.44
CA ALA A 34 1.93 2.64 -7.28
C ALA A 34 1.57 1.13 -7.23
N SER A 35 1.23 0.52 -8.39
CA SER A 35 0.91 -0.92 -8.47
C SER A 35 2.10 -1.79 -8.08
N MET A 36 3.29 -1.52 -8.64
CA MET A 36 4.49 -2.29 -8.32
C MET A 36 4.87 -2.16 -6.84
N PHE A 37 4.78 -0.94 -6.31
CA PHE A 37 5.06 -0.70 -4.91
C PHE A 37 4.10 -1.50 -4.03
N SER A 38 2.78 -1.35 -4.21
CA SER A 38 1.75 -2.06 -3.45
C SER A 38 1.89 -3.58 -3.53
N GLU A 39 2.20 -4.14 -4.71
CA GLU A 39 2.45 -5.57 -4.87
C GLU A 39 3.66 -6.02 -4.03
N ASN A 40 4.75 -5.25 -4.05
CA ASN A 40 5.96 -5.60 -3.32
C ASN A 40 5.81 -5.48 -1.79
N ILE A 41 4.91 -4.63 -1.28
CA ILE A 41 4.66 -4.53 0.17
C ILE A 41 4.27 -5.90 0.71
N GLY A 42 3.34 -6.57 0.02
CA GLY A 42 2.76 -7.82 0.49
C GLY A 42 3.64 -9.06 0.35
N GLU A 43 4.72 -8.98 -0.43
CA GLU A 43 5.60 -10.12 -0.70
C GLU A 43 6.45 -10.53 0.52
N SER A 44 6.75 -9.59 1.43
CA SER A 44 7.62 -9.86 2.58
C SER A 44 7.29 -8.99 3.79
N LEU A 45 7.32 -9.63 4.97
CA LEU A 45 7.26 -8.96 6.26
C LEU A 45 8.31 -7.85 6.40
N THR A 46 9.50 -8.03 5.80
CA THR A 46 10.56 -7.02 5.83
C THR A 46 10.18 -5.75 5.07
N ASN A 47 9.33 -5.85 4.05
CA ASN A 47 8.86 -4.70 3.28
C ASN A 47 7.78 -3.93 4.07
N VAL A 48 6.88 -4.66 4.73
CA VAL A 48 5.91 -4.09 5.69
C VAL A 48 6.64 -3.35 6.81
N GLU A 49 7.59 -4.03 7.48
CA GLU A 49 8.42 -3.42 8.52
C GLU A 49 9.19 -2.20 7.99
N ALA A 50 9.71 -2.26 6.76
CA ALA A 50 10.44 -1.14 6.16
C ALA A 50 9.55 0.09 5.93
N ILE A 51 8.29 -0.11 5.53
CA ILE A 51 7.30 0.95 5.41
C ILE A 51 6.98 1.56 6.76
N LEU A 52 6.69 0.71 7.74
CA LEU A 52 6.38 1.17 9.09
C LEU A 52 7.55 1.97 9.69
N ILE A 53 8.79 1.52 9.51
CA ILE A 53 10.00 2.28 9.88
C ILE A 53 10.02 3.66 9.22
N GLN A 54 9.67 3.77 7.94
CA GLN A 54 9.65 5.06 7.25
C GLN A 54 8.60 6.00 7.83
N VAL A 55 7.42 5.47 8.18
CA VAL A 55 6.32 6.26 8.73
C VAL A 55 6.63 6.74 10.16
N VAL A 56 7.07 5.85 11.04
CA VAL A 56 7.20 6.16 12.49
C VAL A 56 8.60 6.53 12.94
N GLY A 57 9.60 6.31 12.08
CA GLY A 57 11.00 6.54 12.43
C GLY A 57 11.44 8.00 12.37
N THR A 58 12.73 8.20 12.65
CA THR A 58 13.38 9.52 12.61
C THR A 58 14.23 9.63 11.34
N ARG A 59 13.93 10.65 10.53
CA ARG A 59 14.76 11.01 9.37
C ARG A 59 16.17 11.37 9.84
N GLN A 60 17.16 10.79 9.20
CA GLN A 60 18.57 11.10 9.45
C GLN A 60 18.99 12.28 8.60
N GLU A 61 19.71 13.23 9.20
CA GLU A 61 20.32 14.36 8.49
C GLU A 61 21.40 13.87 7.52
N VAL A 62 22.25 12.95 8.00
CA VAL A 62 23.28 12.29 7.20
C VAL A 62 22.76 10.91 6.78
N PRO A 63 22.54 10.66 5.47
CA PRO A 63 22.09 9.36 4.99
C PRO A 63 23.21 8.31 5.12
N CYS A 64 22.84 7.03 5.27
CA CYS A 64 23.82 5.94 5.16
C CYS A 64 24.27 5.78 3.71
N LYS A 65 25.40 5.11 3.49
CA LYS A 65 25.97 4.88 2.14
C LYS A 65 24.96 4.22 1.19
N HIS A 66 24.17 3.27 1.66
CA HIS A 66 23.13 2.61 0.86
C HIS A 66 22.03 3.59 0.40
N CYS A 67 21.60 4.49 1.29
CA CYS A 67 20.62 5.52 0.97
C CYS A 67 21.20 6.62 0.08
N GLU A 68 22.46 6.97 0.27
CA GLU A 68 23.21 7.94 -0.55
C GLU A 68 23.37 7.43 -1.99
N GLU A 69 23.65 6.14 -2.16
CA GLU A 69 23.66 5.42 -3.45
C GLU A 69 22.25 5.26 -4.06
N ARG A 70 21.23 5.90 -3.48
CA ARG A 70 19.82 5.89 -3.93
C ARG A 70 19.21 4.50 -4.02
N ARG A 71 19.63 3.57 -3.16
CA ARG A 71 19.07 2.21 -3.08
C ARG A 71 17.88 2.16 -2.12
N GLY A 72 16.90 1.33 -2.47
CA GLY A 72 15.61 1.25 -1.79
C GLY A 72 14.54 2.19 -2.38
N PRO A 73 13.26 1.96 -2.04
CA PRO A 73 12.15 2.68 -2.67
C PRO A 73 11.92 4.07 -2.11
N PHE A 74 12.46 4.41 -0.94
CA PHE A 74 12.11 5.62 -0.22
C PHE A 74 13.10 6.76 -0.49
N ALA A 75 12.60 7.99 -0.56
CA ALA A 75 13.39 9.18 -0.79
C ALA A 75 14.35 9.50 0.38
N HIS A 76 13.95 9.16 1.60
CA HIS A 76 14.66 9.54 2.82
C HIS A 76 15.28 8.35 3.56
N CYS A 77 16.39 8.63 4.23
CA CYS A 77 17.03 7.70 5.16
C CYS A 77 16.38 7.85 6.54
N VAL A 78 15.50 6.92 6.90
CA VAL A 78 14.78 6.92 8.18
C VAL A 78 15.18 5.70 9.00
N ARG A 79 15.35 5.90 10.32
CA ARG A 79 15.69 4.83 11.28
C ARG A 79 14.82 4.89 12.53
N ILE A 80 14.70 3.76 13.23
CA ILE A 80 14.17 3.72 14.60
C ILE A 80 15.37 3.76 15.55
N PRO A 81 15.61 4.85 16.31
CA PRO A 81 16.82 4.96 17.13
C PRO A 81 16.92 3.91 18.23
N GLU A 82 15.77 3.49 18.76
CA GLU A 82 15.63 2.54 19.87
C GLU A 82 15.74 1.07 19.40
N ALA A 83 15.57 0.81 18.10
CA ALA A 83 15.66 -0.50 17.51
C ALA A 83 16.91 -0.58 16.64
N ASN A 84 17.98 -1.15 17.20
CA ASN A 84 19.26 -1.32 16.51
C ASN A 84 19.08 -2.03 15.17
N ASN A 85 19.73 -1.51 14.14
CA ASN A 85 19.80 -2.10 12.79
C ASN A 85 18.53 -1.99 11.91
N HIS A 86 17.62 -1.06 12.21
CA HIS A 86 16.36 -0.89 11.49
C HIS A 86 16.28 0.45 10.72
N TRP A 87 16.74 0.46 9.47
CA TRP A 87 16.55 1.58 8.53
C TRP A 87 15.62 1.17 7.40
N GLY A 88 14.67 2.02 7.04
CA GLY A 88 13.62 1.66 6.07
C GLY A 88 14.16 1.21 4.71
N ASN A 89 15.04 2.00 4.09
CA ASN A 89 15.62 1.64 2.78
C ASN A 89 16.51 0.39 2.82
N CYS A 90 17.32 0.23 3.88
CA CYS A 90 18.22 -0.92 4.00
C CYS A 90 17.45 -2.20 4.34
N HIS A 91 16.38 -2.07 5.11
CA HIS A 91 15.52 -3.17 5.52
C HIS A 91 14.62 -3.71 4.40
N TRP A 92 14.27 -2.86 3.43
CA TRP A 92 13.49 -3.25 2.25
C TRP A 92 14.16 -4.40 1.47
N GLY A 93 13.43 -5.49 1.21
CA GLY A 93 13.98 -6.69 0.57
C GLY A 93 14.77 -7.61 1.50
N GLY A 94 14.82 -7.32 2.81
CA GLY A 94 15.31 -8.25 3.84
C GLY A 94 16.83 -8.37 3.95
N ASP A 95 17.57 -7.37 3.49
CA ASP A 95 19.03 -7.35 3.56
C ASP A 95 19.53 -6.16 4.40
N ARG A 96 19.37 -6.35 5.72
CA ARG A 96 19.75 -5.40 6.78
C ARG A 96 21.26 -5.17 6.86
N ASP A 97 22.07 -6.09 6.34
CA ASP A 97 23.54 -6.02 6.39
C ASP A 97 24.09 -4.92 5.44
N ARG A 98 23.26 -4.37 4.55
CA ARG A 98 23.65 -3.30 3.61
C ARG A 98 23.79 -1.92 4.25
N CYS A 99 23.32 -1.72 5.47
CA CYS A 99 23.41 -0.42 6.11
C CYS A 99 24.83 -0.15 6.60
N SER A 100 25.41 0.97 6.18
CA SER A 100 26.73 1.41 6.66
C SER A 100 26.75 1.90 8.11
N PHE A 101 25.57 2.05 8.73
CA PHE A 101 25.43 2.45 10.14
C PHE A 101 25.13 1.26 11.07
N ASN A 102 25.37 0.02 10.61
CA ASN A 102 25.35 -1.17 11.47
C ASN A 102 26.50 -1.12 12.48
N GLU A 103 26.41 -0.22 13.45
CA GLU A 103 27.33 -0.09 14.58
C GLU A 103 26.65 -0.70 15.81
N GLY A 104 26.58 -2.04 15.84
CA GLY A 104 26.10 -2.77 17.01
C GLY A 104 26.58 -4.22 16.97
N PRO A 105 26.75 -4.87 18.14
CA PRO A 105 27.00 -6.30 18.17
C PRO A 105 25.88 -6.97 17.38
N ILE A 106 26.27 -7.70 16.33
CA ILE A 106 25.36 -8.42 15.45
C ILE A 106 24.54 -9.33 16.37
N ALA A 107 23.29 -8.94 16.66
CA ALA A 107 22.35 -9.85 17.29
C ALA A 107 22.40 -11.13 16.45
N PRO A 108 22.59 -12.31 17.07
CA PRO A 108 22.76 -13.55 16.32
C PRO A 108 21.64 -13.60 15.29
N LYS A 109 22.04 -13.65 14.01
CA LYS A 109 21.09 -13.62 12.89
C LYS A 109 19.96 -14.56 13.29
N PRO A 110 18.69 -14.12 13.35
CA PRO A 110 17.61 -15.06 13.53
C PRO A 110 17.86 -16.09 12.43
N THR A 111 18.19 -17.31 12.83
CA THR A 111 18.44 -18.40 11.91
C THR A 111 17.25 -18.33 10.99
N ARG A 112 17.48 -18.00 9.70
CA ARG A 112 16.39 -17.96 8.72
C ARG A 112 15.67 -19.27 8.95
N VAL A 113 14.49 -19.22 9.58
CA VAL A 113 13.61 -20.37 9.63
C VAL A 113 13.43 -20.60 8.16
N ARG A 114 14.07 -21.66 7.64
CA ARG A 114 13.96 -21.99 6.24
C ARG A 114 12.46 -22.11 6.09
N ARG A 115 11.85 -21.15 5.37
CA ARG A 115 10.45 -21.28 4.99
C ARG A 115 10.32 -22.72 4.51
N PRO A 116 9.39 -23.51 5.07
CA PRO A 116 9.18 -24.86 4.59
C PRO A 116 9.20 -24.79 3.07
N LYS A 117 10.09 -25.58 2.44
CA LYS A 117 10.15 -25.60 0.99
C LYS A 117 8.76 -26.01 0.54
N MET A 118 8.03 -25.05 -0.01
CA MET A 118 6.73 -25.26 -0.60
C MET A 118 6.88 -26.40 -1.60
N THR A 119 6.07 -27.45 -1.43
CA THR A 119 6.08 -28.57 -2.36
C THR A 119 5.65 -28.08 -3.75
N ASP A 120 6.04 -28.80 -4.80
CA ASP A 120 5.65 -28.45 -6.18
C ASP A 120 4.13 -28.42 -6.37
N GLU A 121 3.38 -29.16 -5.56
CA GLU A 121 1.92 -29.15 -5.54
C GLU A 121 1.38 -27.87 -4.88
N GLU A 122 1.88 -27.52 -3.69
CA GLU A 122 1.51 -26.27 -3.03
C GLU A 122 1.84 -25.07 -3.92
N TYR A 123 3.02 -25.05 -4.55
CA TYR A 123 3.46 -23.98 -5.45
C TYR A 123 2.51 -23.82 -6.64
N ARG A 124 2.09 -24.92 -7.27
CA ARG A 124 1.10 -24.89 -8.35
C ARG A 124 -0.24 -24.34 -7.88
N THR A 125 -0.72 -24.77 -6.71
CA THR A 125 -1.96 -24.26 -6.12
C THR A 125 -1.88 -22.77 -5.82
N HIS A 126 -0.75 -22.29 -5.31
CA HIS A 126 -0.53 -20.87 -5.06
C HIS A 126 -0.49 -20.05 -6.35
N GLN A 127 0.23 -20.53 -7.38
CA GLN A 127 0.24 -19.88 -8.68
C GLN A 127 -1.15 -19.79 -9.29
N GLU A 128 -1.95 -20.85 -9.18
CA GLU A 128 -3.33 -20.87 -9.68
C GLU A 128 -4.22 -19.89 -8.90
N THR A 129 -4.07 -19.85 -7.57
CA THR A 129 -4.82 -18.91 -6.72
C THR A 129 -4.48 -17.46 -7.08
N VAL A 130 -3.20 -17.14 -7.27
CA VAL A 130 -2.75 -15.80 -7.67
C VAL A 130 -3.29 -15.44 -9.05
N ARG A 131 -3.32 -16.39 -10.00
CA ARG A 131 -3.90 -16.19 -11.33
C ARG A 131 -5.38 -15.81 -11.25
N VAL A 132 -6.18 -16.61 -10.54
CA VAL A 132 -7.63 -16.36 -10.35
C VAL A 132 -7.89 -15.01 -9.69
N LEU A 133 -7.09 -14.65 -8.68
CA LEU A 133 -7.21 -13.35 -8.01
C LEU A 133 -6.91 -12.18 -8.95
N ARG A 134 -5.89 -12.31 -9.82
CA ARG A 134 -5.57 -11.29 -10.84
C ARG A 134 -6.70 -11.12 -11.86
N GLU A 135 -7.29 -12.22 -12.32
CA GLU A 135 -8.42 -12.19 -13.26
C GLU A 135 -9.65 -11.53 -12.61
N LYS A 136 -10.01 -11.92 -11.39
CA LYS A 136 -11.11 -11.30 -10.65
C LYS A 136 -10.88 -9.80 -10.41
N LYS A 137 -9.65 -9.40 -10.09
CA LYS A 137 -9.29 -7.98 -9.96
C LYS A 137 -9.50 -7.23 -11.28
N GLY A 138 -9.11 -7.83 -12.41
CA GLY A 138 -9.35 -7.25 -13.73
C GLY A 138 -10.85 -7.06 -14.04
N GLN A 139 -11.68 -8.06 -13.73
CA GLN A 139 -13.13 -7.98 -13.90
C GLN A 139 -13.75 -6.88 -13.03
N LEU A 140 -13.37 -6.79 -11.76
CA LEU A 140 -13.85 -5.76 -10.84
C LEU A 140 -13.51 -4.35 -11.34
N MET A 141 -12.27 -4.16 -11.82
CA MET A 141 -11.84 -2.88 -12.39
C MET A 141 -12.57 -2.54 -13.69
N GLY A 142 -12.93 -3.56 -14.50
CA GLY A 142 -13.78 -3.40 -15.68
C GLY A 142 -15.18 -2.90 -15.33
N LEU A 143 -15.85 -3.58 -14.40
CA LEU A 143 -17.18 -3.20 -13.90
C LEU A 143 -17.19 -1.78 -13.33
N ARG A 144 -16.14 -1.39 -12.59
CA ARG A 144 -16.00 -0.02 -12.06
C ARG A 144 -15.90 1.03 -13.17
N ARG A 145 -15.15 0.75 -14.24
CA ARG A 145 -15.04 1.66 -15.40
C ARG A 145 -16.35 1.78 -16.17
N GLU A 146 -17.10 0.68 -16.28
CA GLU A 146 -18.42 0.67 -16.91
C GLU A 146 -19.42 1.50 -16.10
N GLN A 147 -19.49 1.30 -14.78
CA GLN A 147 -20.31 2.14 -13.90
C GLN A 147 -19.94 3.63 -13.98
N GLN A 148 -18.65 3.96 -14.02
CA GLN A 148 -18.23 5.36 -14.21
C GLN A 148 -18.67 5.93 -15.55
N ARG A 149 -18.66 5.13 -16.63
CA ARG A 149 -19.13 5.55 -17.94
C ARG A 149 -20.64 5.81 -17.93
N ASP A 150 -21.42 4.93 -17.32
CA ASP A 150 -22.88 5.09 -17.21
C ASP A 150 -23.27 6.34 -16.43
N VAL A 151 -22.50 6.69 -15.38
CA VAL A 151 -22.67 7.94 -14.64
C VAL A 151 -22.40 9.16 -15.52
N LEU A 152 -21.34 9.14 -16.33
CA LEU A 152 -21.00 10.24 -17.24
C LEU A 152 -22.03 10.41 -18.37
N ASP A 153 -22.54 9.30 -18.93
CA ASP A 153 -23.56 9.33 -19.96
C ASP A 153 -24.89 9.88 -19.41
N TYR A 154 -25.29 9.43 -18.21
CA TYR A 154 -26.48 9.94 -17.53
C TYR A 154 -26.36 11.45 -17.21
N SER A 155 -25.19 11.91 -16.75
CA SER A 155 -24.95 13.34 -16.52
C SER A 155 -25.06 14.18 -17.80
N SER A 156 -24.63 13.63 -18.94
CA SER A 156 -24.68 14.32 -20.23
C SER A 156 -26.13 14.49 -20.71
N GLN A 157 -26.99 13.50 -20.44
CA GLN A 157 -28.42 13.57 -20.75
C GLN A 157 -29.13 14.65 -19.92
N ILE A 158 -28.82 14.80 -18.62
CA ILE A 158 -29.40 15.84 -17.75
C ILE A 158 -29.12 17.26 -18.29
N THR A 159 -27.92 17.53 -18.79
CA THR A 159 -27.55 18.84 -19.35
C THR A 159 -28.34 19.24 -20.60
N THR A 160 -28.90 18.26 -21.33
CA THR A 160 -29.66 18.55 -22.56
C THR A 160 -31.15 18.79 -22.31
N SER A 161 -31.68 18.41 -21.15
CA SER A 161 -33.13 18.46 -20.86
C SER A 161 -33.59 19.76 -20.16
N THR A 162 -32.71 20.73 -19.90
CA THR A 162 -33.03 21.91 -19.06
C THR A 162 -33.74 23.07 -19.79
N THR A 163 -34.35 22.86 -20.97
CA THR A 163 -34.99 23.95 -21.75
C THR A 163 -36.51 23.87 -21.93
N THR A 164 -37.22 22.93 -21.31
CA THR A 164 -38.69 22.87 -21.41
C THR A 164 -39.33 22.72 -20.04
N SER A 165 -39.92 23.81 -19.57
CA SER A 165 -40.67 23.91 -18.32
C SER A 165 -42.03 23.23 -18.43
N ASP A 166 -42.11 21.94 -18.10
CA ASP A 166 -43.37 21.24 -17.85
C ASP A 166 -43.59 21.13 -16.33
N PRO A 167 -44.62 21.77 -15.76
CA PRO A 167 -44.86 21.81 -14.31
C PRO A 167 -45.28 20.46 -13.69
N ASN A 168 -45.41 19.39 -14.46
CA ASN A 168 -45.72 18.04 -13.94
C ASN A 168 -44.51 17.07 -13.86
N GLN A 169 -43.28 17.51 -14.18
CA GLN A 169 -42.10 16.62 -14.06
C GLN A 169 -41.52 16.58 -12.63
N PRO A 170 -41.09 15.40 -12.14
CA PRO A 170 -40.46 15.26 -10.82
C PRO A 170 -39.19 16.09 -10.70
N ASN A 171 -39.01 16.70 -9.53
CA ASN A 171 -38.05 17.77 -9.26
C ASN A 171 -36.58 17.29 -9.40
N PRO A 172 -35.74 17.89 -10.25
CA PRO A 172 -34.35 17.44 -10.51
C PRO A 172 -33.38 17.60 -9.32
N MET A 173 -33.80 18.27 -8.25
CA MET A 173 -32.96 18.47 -7.06
C MET A 173 -32.67 17.19 -6.27
N THR A 174 -33.52 16.15 -6.36
CA THR A 174 -33.28 14.88 -5.65
C THR A 174 -32.21 14.00 -6.34
N SER A 175 -31.96 14.14 -7.64
CA SER A 175 -30.91 13.40 -8.34
C SER A 175 -29.52 14.01 -8.14
N PHE A 176 -29.44 15.34 -7.95
CA PHE A 176 -28.18 16.04 -7.68
C PHE A 176 -27.60 15.71 -6.30
N ILE A 177 -28.45 15.50 -5.30
CA ILE A 177 -28.04 15.07 -3.94
C ILE A 177 -27.42 13.66 -3.98
N SER A 178 -27.99 12.73 -4.76
CA SER A 178 -27.40 11.39 -5.01
C SER A 178 -26.02 11.47 -5.69
N SER A 179 -25.82 12.47 -6.54
CA SER A 179 -24.57 12.70 -7.28
C SER A 179 -23.44 13.24 -6.38
N GLN A 180 -23.76 14.16 -5.47
CA GLN A 180 -22.81 14.62 -4.45
C GLN A 180 -22.46 13.51 -3.44
N GLN A 181 -23.42 12.65 -3.11
CA GLN A 181 -23.20 11.50 -2.23
C GLN A 181 -22.21 10.49 -2.85
N ARG A 182 -22.21 10.33 -4.17
CA ARG A 182 -21.21 9.53 -4.92
C ARG A 182 -19.82 10.15 -5.02
N ALA A 183 -19.69 11.48 -4.93
CA ALA A 183 -18.39 12.14 -4.91
C ALA A 183 -17.69 11.94 -3.55
N LEU A 184 -18.46 11.97 -2.45
CA LEU A 184 -18.00 11.55 -1.11
C LEU A 184 -17.63 10.06 -1.06
N GLU A 185 -18.30 9.19 -1.83
CA GLU A 185 -17.89 7.79 -1.99
C GLU A 185 -16.53 7.62 -2.69
N MET A 186 -16.07 8.59 -3.50
CA MET A 186 -14.73 8.54 -4.12
C MET A 186 -13.59 8.96 -3.17
N GLU A 187 -13.84 9.89 -2.23
CA GLU A 187 -12.88 10.18 -1.14
C GLU A 187 -12.82 9.01 -0.15
N ASN A 188 -13.95 8.39 0.17
CA ASN A 188 -13.98 7.12 0.90
C ASN A 188 -13.19 6.01 0.19
N LEU A 189 -12.95 6.11 -1.11
CA LEU A 189 -12.20 5.13 -1.90
C LEU A 189 -10.68 5.25 -1.70
N THR A 190 -10.21 6.39 -1.18
CA THR A 190 -8.82 6.54 -0.70
C THR A 190 -8.65 5.98 0.72
N ASP A 191 -9.69 6.08 1.55
CA ASP A 191 -9.78 5.37 2.82
C ASP A 191 -9.99 3.86 2.62
N GLU A 192 -10.73 3.45 1.60
CA GLU A 192 -10.92 2.04 1.21
C GLU A 192 -9.64 1.44 0.63
N MET A 193 -8.75 2.26 0.03
CA MET A 193 -7.40 1.85 -0.35
C MET A 193 -6.47 1.70 0.86
N LEU A 194 -6.68 2.50 1.91
CA LEU A 194 -6.00 2.33 3.20
C LEU A 194 -6.57 1.13 3.96
N ASP A 195 -7.88 0.88 3.90
CA ASP A 195 -8.53 -0.31 4.45
C ASP A 195 -8.19 -1.56 3.64
N ASP A 196 -7.98 -1.47 2.34
CA ASP A 196 -7.44 -2.55 1.52
C ASP A 196 -5.96 -2.77 1.84
N LEU A 197 -5.19 -1.72 2.14
CA LEU A 197 -3.81 -1.84 2.64
C LEU A 197 -3.80 -2.48 4.04
N PHE A 198 -4.73 -2.10 4.93
CA PHE A 198 -4.92 -2.69 6.25
C PHE A 198 -5.49 -4.10 6.16
N ALA A 199 -6.35 -4.43 5.20
CA ALA A 199 -6.87 -5.76 4.95
C ALA A 199 -5.85 -6.66 4.24
N LEU A 200 -4.93 -6.07 3.45
CA LEU A 200 -3.75 -6.76 2.92
C LEU A 200 -2.76 -7.00 4.05
N VAL A 201 -2.59 -6.03 4.95
CA VAL A 201 -1.84 -6.19 6.20
C VAL A 201 -2.49 -7.28 7.03
N ASP A 202 -3.81 -7.29 7.28
CA ASP A 202 -4.53 -8.30 8.08
C ASP A 202 -4.49 -9.71 7.46
N LYS A 203 -4.63 -9.84 6.14
CA LYS A 203 -4.36 -11.11 5.43
C LYS A 203 -2.90 -11.53 5.50
N LEU A 204 -2.02 -10.56 5.75
CA LEU A 204 -0.61 -10.74 6.00
C LEU A 204 -0.22 -10.58 7.48
N LEU A 205 -1.17 -10.55 8.42
CA LEU A 205 -1.00 -10.78 9.86
C LEU A 205 -1.41 -12.23 10.19
#